data_AF-A2GMY9-F1
#
_entry.id   AF-A2GMY9-F1
#
_cell.length_a   1.000
_cell.length_b   1.000
_cell.length_c   1.000
_cell.angle_alpha   90.00
_cell.angle_beta   90.00
_cell.angle_gamma   90.00
#
_symmetry.space_group_name_H-M   'P 1'
#
loop_
_entity.id
_entity.type
_entity.pdbx_description
1 polymer ?
#
loop_
_entity_poly.entity_id
_entity_poly.type
_entity_poly.pdbx_seq_one_letter_code
_entity_poly.pdbx_strand_id
1 'polypeptide(L)'
;MKTMKFNHDFQITVSKHTSTINNLHFDQLPNNVWEHFYNTSHNSKPIQGTNVQATSTNNECFLYNCIFITITTKSAIYFTNTSNKFLNLYCSFTNCSSNTYGGSIYFNCNSSIVQYRTCGYKSKTNSDRGHHSYVQLVDESNNKNYLYESSFYECGNLEKSYTNHLWYGNIEVKSINTSFCEADYDSGILLSVPTSLSNVTYSSFCNTTSNYTILELNRGNYNFNFCNVLNNEHKKSDYGTFWAHGSTVLIENCSFLGNTGSGKEFYQLFFGSITVKDSFCDRIIGKTYQSVTTYNVQNISSIHNLSHFSSYLCEVDYPILDLEIKKNIITYDEIVYHYSYHFITSLCISLVNK
;
A
#
# COMPACT_ATOMS: atom_id res chain seq x y z
N MET A 1 24.86 -29.57 18.91
CA MET A 1 23.74 -28.79 18.34
C MET A 1 22.53 -28.96 19.24
N LYS A 2 22.12 -27.91 19.96
CA LYS A 2 20.89 -27.90 20.75
C LYS A 2 19.78 -27.32 19.87
N THR A 3 18.76 -28.12 19.61
CA THR A 3 17.51 -27.73 18.95
C THR A 3 16.70 -26.84 19.91
N MET A 4 16.45 -25.59 19.52
CA MET A 4 15.42 -24.77 20.17
C MET A 4 14.04 -25.23 19.70
N LYS A 5 13.20 -25.63 20.65
CA LYS A 5 11.75 -25.75 20.46
C LYS A 5 11.13 -24.38 20.71
N PHE A 6 10.45 -23.83 19.69
CA PHE A 6 9.54 -22.72 19.89
C PHE A 6 8.23 -23.27 20.47
N ASN A 7 7.88 -22.84 21.68
CA ASN A 7 6.53 -23.03 22.24
C ASN A 7 5.65 -21.92 21.67
N HIS A 8 4.74 -22.27 20.76
CA HIS A 8 3.64 -21.41 20.32
C HIS A 8 2.41 -21.70 21.18
N ASP A 9 2.28 -20.97 22.28
CA ASP A 9 0.99 -20.76 22.96
C ASP A 9 0.83 -19.25 23.18
N PHE A 10 0.53 -18.52 22.11
CA PHE A 10 0.10 -17.12 22.19
C PHE A 10 -1.42 -17.12 22.33
N GLN A 11 -1.93 -16.86 23.55
CA GLN A 11 -3.34 -16.55 23.76
C GLN A 11 -3.62 -15.14 23.21
N ILE A 12 -4.12 -15.07 21.97
CA ILE A 12 -4.63 -13.83 21.37
C ILE A 12 -5.96 -13.50 22.05
N THR A 13 -6.00 -12.38 22.78
CA THR A 13 -7.26 -11.87 23.35
C THR A 13 -7.90 -10.97 22.31
N VAL A 14 -8.94 -11.46 21.64
CA VAL A 14 -9.69 -10.68 20.64
C VAL A 14 -10.54 -9.66 21.38
N SER A 15 -10.13 -8.38 21.33
CA SER A 15 -10.93 -7.26 21.82
C SER A 15 -12.20 -7.14 20.97
N LYS A 16 -13.37 -7.42 21.58
CA LYS A 16 -14.68 -7.05 21.03
C LYS A 16 -14.91 -5.54 21.20
N HIS A 17 -14.11 -4.72 20.53
CA HIS A 17 -14.60 -3.41 20.15
C HIS A 17 -15.42 -3.61 18.88
N THR A 18 -16.74 -3.51 19.02
CA THR A 18 -17.65 -3.26 17.89
C THR A 18 -17.26 -1.93 17.28
N SER A 19 -16.25 -1.93 16.39
CA SER A 19 -16.23 -0.96 15.31
C SER A 19 -17.51 -1.23 14.53
N THR A 20 -18.35 -0.21 14.39
CA THR A 20 -19.28 -0.18 13.27
C THR A 20 -18.47 -0.57 12.05
N ILE A 21 -18.82 -1.71 11.44
CA ILE A 21 -18.36 -2.11 10.11
C ILE A 21 -18.87 -1.00 9.20
N ASN A 22 -18.10 0.09 9.11
CA ASN A 22 -18.23 1.02 8.02
C ASN A 22 -17.84 0.18 6.83
N ASN A 23 -18.83 -0.21 6.03
CA ASN A 23 -18.65 -0.77 4.70
C ASN A 23 -17.73 0.22 3.93
N LEU A 24 -16.43 0.00 4.04
CA LEU A 24 -15.38 0.84 3.46
C LEU A 24 -15.13 0.45 2.00
N HIS A 25 -15.70 -0.67 1.58
CA HIS A 25 -15.54 -1.25 0.25
C HIS A 25 -16.69 -0.77 -0.62
N PHE A 26 -16.37 0.13 -1.55
CA PHE A 26 -17.32 0.58 -2.55
C PHE A 26 -17.23 -0.31 -3.78
N ASP A 27 -18.12 -1.31 -3.88
CA ASP A 27 -18.38 -1.98 -5.16
C ASP A 27 -19.18 -1.05 -6.06
N GLN A 28 -18.48 -0.05 -6.58
CA GLN A 28 -19.03 1.00 -7.41
C GLN A 28 -18.71 0.74 -8.88
N LEU A 29 -19.67 1.07 -9.73
CA LEU A 29 -19.44 1.15 -11.17
C LEU A 29 -18.27 2.12 -11.45
N PRO A 30 -17.46 1.89 -12.49
CA PRO A 30 -16.26 2.68 -12.76
C PRO A 30 -16.51 4.19 -12.83
N ASN A 31 -17.67 4.59 -13.38
CA ASN A 31 -18.06 5.99 -13.50
C ASN A 31 -18.26 6.65 -12.14
N ASN A 32 -18.85 5.93 -11.18
CA ASN A 32 -19.09 6.42 -9.83
C ASN A 32 -17.78 6.63 -9.09
N VAL A 33 -16.79 5.75 -9.31
CA VAL A 33 -15.45 5.88 -8.73
C VAL A 33 -14.71 7.10 -9.29
N TRP A 34 -14.75 7.31 -10.60
CA TRP A 34 -14.12 8.48 -11.21
C TRP A 34 -14.74 9.78 -10.69
N GLU A 35 -16.07 9.85 -10.64
CA GLU A 35 -16.80 11.00 -10.11
C GLU A 35 -16.50 11.22 -8.63
N HIS A 36 -16.40 10.16 -7.83
CA HIS A 36 -16.02 10.24 -6.42
C HIS A 36 -14.67 10.93 -6.21
N PHE A 37 -13.67 10.59 -7.03
CA PHE A 37 -12.34 11.19 -6.89
C PHE A 37 -12.19 12.54 -7.58
N TYR A 38 -12.85 12.79 -8.72
CA TYR A 38 -12.60 13.98 -9.54
C TYR A 38 -13.76 14.96 -9.64
N ASN A 39 -14.91 14.65 -9.03
CA ASN A 39 -16.14 15.47 -9.05
C ASN A 39 -16.60 15.85 -10.47
N THR A 40 -16.27 15.01 -11.45
CA THR A 40 -16.65 15.16 -12.85
C THR A 40 -16.89 13.77 -13.42
N SER A 41 -17.71 13.64 -14.47
CA SER A 41 -17.68 12.43 -15.29
C SER A 41 -16.36 12.35 -16.07
N HIS A 42 -15.97 11.15 -16.51
CA HIS A 42 -14.82 10.98 -17.39
C HIS A 42 -15.25 11.29 -18.84
N ASN A 43 -14.34 11.89 -19.62
CA ASN A 43 -14.56 12.34 -20.99
C ASN A 43 -14.22 11.28 -22.04
N SER A 44 -13.54 10.20 -21.65
CA SER A 44 -13.05 9.16 -22.56
C SER A 44 -13.34 7.76 -22.04
N LYS A 45 -13.59 6.78 -22.92
CA LYS A 45 -13.79 5.38 -22.49
C LYS A 45 -12.54 4.89 -21.73
N PRO A 46 -12.70 4.15 -20.61
CA PRO A 46 -11.56 3.61 -19.89
C PRO A 46 -10.72 2.69 -20.79
N ILE A 47 -9.41 2.75 -20.64
CA ILE A 47 -8.45 1.83 -21.26
C ILE A 47 -8.48 0.53 -20.44
N GLN A 48 -8.63 -0.60 -21.12
CA GLN A 48 -8.76 -1.93 -20.50
C GLN A 48 -7.95 -2.96 -21.28
N GLY A 49 -7.49 -4.01 -20.61
CA GLY A 49 -6.82 -5.15 -21.25
C GLY A 49 -5.47 -5.50 -20.63
N THR A 50 -4.70 -6.31 -21.36
CA THR A 50 -3.38 -6.79 -20.91
C THR A 50 -2.24 -5.96 -21.51
N ASN A 51 -1.28 -5.53 -20.68
CA ASN A 51 -0.09 -4.77 -21.07
C ASN A 51 -0.41 -3.55 -21.95
N VAL A 52 -1.52 -2.88 -21.65
CA VAL A 52 -1.98 -1.71 -22.39
C VAL A 52 -1.07 -0.51 -22.15
N GLN A 53 -0.95 0.37 -23.14
CA GLN A 53 -0.22 1.61 -22.95
C GLN A 53 -1.10 2.64 -22.22
N ALA A 54 -0.58 3.23 -21.15
CA ALA A 54 -1.22 4.38 -20.53
C ALA A 54 -1.09 5.60 -21.45
N THR A 55 -2.23 6.11 -21.92
CA THR A 55 -2.30 7.30 -22.78
C THR A 55 -3.28 8.32 -22.22
N SER A 56 -2.92 9.60 -22.34
CA SER A 56 -3.81 10.72 -21.99
C SER A 56 -4.70 11.07 -23.17
N THR A 57 -6.00 11.23 -22.95
CA THR A 57 -6.95 11.80 -23.90
C THR A 57 -7.80 12.83 -23.15
N ASN A 58 -7.93 14.05 -23.68
CA ASN A 58 -8.67 15.14 -23.02
C ASN A 58 -8.22 15.42 -21.58
N ASN A 59 -6.91 15.37 -21.31
CA ASN A 59 -6.32 15.55 -19.98
C ASN A 59 -6.75 14.51 -18.95
N GLU A 60 -7.14 13.32 -19.41
CA GLU A 60 -7.52 12.20 -18.57
C GLU A 60 -6.79 10.93 -19.00
N CYS A 61 -6.43 10.11 -18.02
CA CYS A 61 -5.97 8.75 -18.24
C CYS A 61 -6.71 7.85 -17.25
N PHE A 62 -7.63 7.03 -17.77
CA PHE A 62 -8.40 6.11 -16.96
C PHE A 62 -8.09 4.67 -17.37
N LEU A 63 -7.32 3.97 -16.54
CA LEU A 63 -7.07 2.54 -16.66
C LEU A 63 -8.07 1.79 -15.79
N TYR A 64 -8.80 0.84 -16.37
CA TYR A 64 -9.79 0.05 -15.65
C TYR A 64 -9.63 -1.44 -16.00
N ASN A 65 -9.56 -2.28 -14.96
CA ASN A 65 -9.44 -3.73 -15.12
C ASN A 65 -8.27 -4.13 -16.03
N CYS A 66 -7.12 -3.48 -15.83
CA CYS A 66 -5.91 -3.74 -16.62
C CYS A 66 -5.02 -4.76 -15.93
N ILE A 67 -4.37 -5.60 -16.72
CA ILE A 67 -3.43 -6.61 -16.24
C ILE A 67 -2.07 -6.34 -16.89
N PHE A 68 -1.03 -6.17 -16.08
CA PHE A 68 0.33 -5.95 -16.52
C PHE A 68 1.19 -7.12 -16.08
N ILE A 69 1.78 -7.86 -17.02
CA ILE A 69 2.51 -9.10 -16.76
C ILE A 69 3.88 -9.04 -17.42
N THR A 70 4.93 -9.28 -16.62
CA THR A 70 6.30 -9.53 -17.09
C THR A 70 6.86 -8.42 -17.99
N ILE A 71 6.47 -7.17 -17.74
CA ILE A 71 7.12 -6.00 -18.34
C ILE A 71 8.41 -5.76 -17.56
N THR A 72 9.58 -5.84 -18.21
CA THR A 72 10.88 -5.85 -17.50
C THR A 72 11.84 -4.72 -17.90
N THR A 73 11.54 -3.98 -18.96
CA THR A 73 12.44 -2.97 -19.54
C THR A 73 12.14 -1.56 -19.04
N LYS A 74 10.86 -1.23 -18.89
CA LYS A 74 10.33 0.03 -18.38
C LYS A 74 9.19 -0.26 -17.42
N SER A 75 8.82 0.72 -16.61
CA SER A 75 7.61 0.66 -15.80
C SER A 75 6.40 0.33 -16.67
N ALA A 76 5.53 -0.56 -16.18
CA ALA A 76 4.30 -0.94 -16.86
C ALA A 76 3.42 0.28 -17.18
N ILE A 77 3.36 1.22 -16.24
CA ILE A 77 2.83 2.56 -16.45
C ILE A 77 4.00 3.53 -16.35
N TYR A 78 4.27 4.24 -17.43
CA TYR A 78 5.21 5.34 -17.46
C TYR A 78 4.46 6.61 -17.85
N PHE A 79 4.24 7.52 -16.90
CA PHE A 79 3.38 8.69 -17.08
C PHE A 79 4.09 9.98 -16.66
N THR A 80 4.22 10.90 -17.62
CA THR A 80 4.91 12.20 -17.43
C THR A 80 4.10 13.37 -18.00
N ASN A 81 2.86 13.14 -18.44
CA ASN A 81 2.02 14.19 -19.01
C ASN A 81 1.53 15.11 -17.89
N THR A 82 1.58 16.43 -18.11
CA THR A 82 1.12 17.43 -17.14
C THR A 82 -0.37 17.74 -17.28
N SER A 83 -0.95 18.40 -16.28
CA SER A 83 -2.36 18.84 -16.26
C SER A 83 -3.37 17.73 -16.47
N ASN A 84 -3.06 16.51 -16.04
CA ASN A 84 -3.87 15.32 -16.21
C ASN A 84 -4.54 14.84 -14.91
N LYS A 85 -5.69 14.17 -15.07
CA LYS A 85 -6.33 13.32 -14.06
C LYS A 85 -6.03 11.87 -14.39
N PHE A 86 -5.30 11.18 -13.53
CA PHE A 86 -4.92 9.78 -13.71
C PHE A 86 -5.61 8.89 -12.67
N LEU A 87 -6.38 7.91 -13.13
CA LEU A 87 -6.95 6.86 -12.28
C LEU A 87 -6.57 5.49 -12.85
N ASN A 88 -5.97 4.64 -12.02
CA ASN A 88 -5.95 3.20 -12.28
C ASN A 88 -6.83 2.47 -11.26
N LEU A 89 -7.77 1.69 -11.79
CA LEU A 89 -8.82 1.03 -11.04
C LEU A 89 -8.84 -0.47 -11.36
N TYR A 90 -8.81 -1.34 -10.34
CA TYR A 90 -8.71 -2.80 -10.51
C TYR A 90 -7.56 -3.21 -11.43
N CYS A 91 -6.39 -2.61 -11.23
CA CYS A 91 -5.22 -2.91 -12.05
C CYS A 91 -4.29 -3.86 -11.31
N SER A 92 -3.81 -4.90 -12.00
CA SER A 92 -2.86 -5.87 -11.46
C SER A 92 -1.52 -5.79 -12.17
N PHE A 93 -0.43 -5.83 -11.40
CA PHE A 93 0.95 -5.80 -11.88
C PHE A 93 1.66 -7.05 -11.37
N THR A 94 2.15 -7.88 -12.28
CA THR A 94 2.66 -9.22 -11.97
C THR A 94 4.04 -9.39 -12.56
N ASN A 95 5.03 -9.58 -11.70
CA ASN A 95 6.44 -9.70 -12.10
C ASN A 95 6.90 -8.53 -12.98
N CYS A 96 6.40 -7.33 -12.71
CA CYS A 96 6.80 -6.12 -13.43
C CYS A 96 8.13 -5.58 -12.86
N SER A 97 9.07 -5.28 -13.75
CA SER A 97 10.31 -4.62 -13.39
C SER A 97 10.72 -3.51 -14.33
N SER A 98 11.51 -2.57 -13.82
CA SER A 98 12.04 -1.46 -14.61
C SER A 98 13.52 -1.22 -14.31
N ASN A 99 14.27 -0.80 -15.31
CA ASN A 99 15.64 -0.27 -15.15
C ASN A 99 15.65 1.20 -14.74
N THR A 100 14.49 1.83 -14.58
CA THR A 100 14.28 3.17 -14.04
C THR A 100 13.54 3.10 -12.71
N TYR A 101 13.30 4.25 -12.07
CA TYR A 101 12.43 4.31 -10.90
C TYR A 101 11.03 3.76 -11.24
N GLY A 102 10.35 3.21 -10.24
CA GLY A 102 9.02 2.64 -10.40
C GLY A 102 9.04 1.33 -11.16
N GLY A 103 9.08 0.18 -10.47
CA GLY A 103 9.06 -1.12 -11.14
C GLY A 103 7.78 -1.35 -11.95
N SER A 104 6.63 -0.98 -11.38
CA SER A 104 5.32 -1.06 -12.03
C SER A 104 4.84 0.31 -12.52
N ILE A 105 4.90 1.32 -11.66
CA ILE A 105 4.39 2.65 -11.95
C ILE A 105 5.50 3.68 -11.78
N TYR A 106 5.80 4.42 -12.84
CA TYR A 106 6.56 5.65 -12.81
C TYR A 106 5.63 6.80 -13.15
N PHE A 107 5.35 7.65 -12.16
CA PHE A 107 4.53 8.84 -12.30
C PHE A 107 5.35 10.05 -11.83
N ASN A 108 5.79 10.88 -12.78
CA ASN A 108 6.62 12.05 -12.48
C ASN A 108 6.19 13.24 -13.33
N CYS A 109 5.21 14.00 -12.83
CA CYS A 109 4.67 15.16 -13.53
C CYS A 109 3.78 16.03 -12.63
N ASN A 110 3.42 17.22 -13.14
CA ASN A 110 2.40 18.07 -12.56
C ASN A 110 0.99 17.55 -12.90
N SER A 111 0.55 16.45 -12.29
CA SER A 111 -0.78 15.87 -12.49
C SER A 111 -1.28 15.18 -11.24
N SER A 112 -2.57 14.90 -11.19
CA SER A 112 -3.18 14.13 -10.10
C SER A 112 -3.18 12.64 -10.44
N ILE A 113 -2.86 11.79 -9.46
CA ILE A 113 -2.91 10.34 -9.55
C ILE A 113 -3.73 9.75 -8.40
N VAL A 114 -4.60 8.81 -8.75
CA VAL A 114 -5.30 7.94 -7.81
C VAL A 114 -5.03 6.49 -8.21
N GLN A 115 -4.42 5.76 -7.29
CA GLN A 115 -4.26 4.31 -7.36
C GLN A 115 -5.34 3.67 -6.50
N TYR A 116 -6.29 2.97 -7.11
CA TYR A 116 -7.44 2.39 -6.40
C TYR A 116 -7.63 0.93 -6.77
N ARG A 117 -7.72 0.03 -5.77
CA ARG A 117 -7.82 -1.42 -6.02
C ARG A 117 -6.69 -1.92 -6.92
N THR A 118 -5.47 -1.51 -6.60
CA THR A 118 -4.26 -1.91 -7.29
C THR A 118 -3.63 -3.12 -6.62
N CYS A 119 -3.25 -4.13 -7.40
CA CYS A 119 -2.46 -5.27 -6.93
C CYS A 119 -1.05 -5.22 -7.53
N GLY A 120 -0.03 -5.16 -6.67
CA GLY A 120 1.37 -5.35 -7.05
C GLY A 120 1.89 -6.67 -6.54
N TYR A 121 2.26 -7.58 -7.45
CA TYR A 121 2.84 -8.88 -7.11
C TYR A 121 4.23 -9.02 -7.74
N LYS A 122 5.26 -9.25 -6.92
CA LYS A 122 6.65 -9.40 -7.38
C LYS A 122 7.15 -8.25 -8.24
N SER A 123 6.63 -7.06 -7.98
CA SER A 123 7.10 -5.85 -8.65
C SER A 123 8.45 -5.44 -8.09
N LYS A 124 9.40 -5.06 -8.95
CA LYS A 124 10.72 -4.58 -8.50
C LYS A 124 11.30 -3.51 -9.41
N THR A 125 12.07 -2.59 -8.86
CA THR A 125 12.95 -1.73 -9.65
C THR A 125 14.38 -2.29 -9.61
N ASN A 126 15.10 -2.14 -10.72
CA ASN A 126 16.56 -2.30 -10.79
C ASN A 126 17.28 -0.94 -10.65
N SER A 127 16.52 0.16 -10.58
CA SER A 127 16.99 1.50 -10.21
C SER A 127 16.84 1.73 -8.70
N ASP A 128 17.02 2.94 -8.21
CA ASP A 128 17.19 3.17 -6.77
C ASP A 128 15.89 3.19 -5.97
N ARG A 129 14.72 3.47 -6.60
CA ARG A 129 13.50 3.84 -5.87
C ARG A 129 12.20 3.31 -6.47
N GLY A 130 11.31 2.84 -5.61
CA GLY A 130 9.92 2.50 -5.94
C GLY A 130 9.81 1.14 -6.62
N HIS A 131 9.85 0.05 -5.85
CA HIS A 131 9.73 -1.30 -6.38
C HIS A 131 8.40 -1.53 -7.09
N HIS A 132 7.30 -1.07 -6.50
CA HIS A 132 6.00 -1.01 -7.17
C HIS A 132 5.77 0.37 -7.80
N SER A 133 5.57 1.39 -6.96
CA SER A 133 5.25 2.74 -7.42
C SER A 133 6.32 3.77 -7.06
N TYR A 134 6.71 4.57 -8.04
CA TYR A 134 7.41 5.83 -7.88
C TYR A 134 6.48 6.96 -8.31
N VAL A 135 5.95 7.71 -7.36
CA VAL A 135 5.05 8.85 -7.61
C VAL A 135 5.69 10.11 -7.04
N GLN A 136 6.14 10.99 -7.92
CA GLN A 136 6.68 12.29 -7.55
C GLN A 136 5.89 13.37 -8.29
N LEU A 137 5.18 14.20 -7.53
CA LEU A 137 4.50 15.37 -8.08
C LEU A 137 5.42 16.59 -8.04
N VAL A 138 4.92 17.72 -8.54
CA VAL A 138 5.65 18.99 -8.41
C VAL A 138 5.52 19.50 -6.98
N ASP A 139 6.58 20.12 -6.48
CA ASP A 139 6.62 20.73 -5.15
C ASP A 139 5.48 21.74 -4.98
N GLU A 140 4.97 21.85 -3.75
CA GLU A 140 3.84 22.71 -3.36
C GLU A 140 2.53 22.49 -4.16
N SER A 141 2.42 21.37 -4.88
CA SER A 141 1.20 21.04 -5.63
C SER A 141 0.05 20.59 -4.72
N ASN A 142 -1.17 21.01 -5.03
CA ASN A 142 -2.40 20.49 -4.42
C ASN A 142 -3.00 19.31 -5.21
N ASN A 143 -2.25 18.75 -6.17
CA ASN A 143 -2.68 17.58 -6.92
C ASN A 143 -2.85 16.36 -6.01
N LYS A 144 -3.80 15.50 -6.36
CA LYS A 144 -4.05 14.26 -5.63
C LYS A 144 -2.90 13.27 -5.83
N ASN A 145 -2.46 12.65 -4.75
CA ASN A 145 -1.50 11.55 -4.73
C ASN A 145 -2.06 10.44 -3.83
N TYR A 146 -3.09 9.75 -4.30
CA TYR A 146 -3.89 8.85 -3.47
C TYR A 146 -3.57 7.39 -3.75
N LEU A 147 -3.48 6.58 -2.69
CA LEU A 147 -3.28 5.14 -2.77
C LEU A 147 -4.28 4.40 -1.86
N TYR A 148 -5.36 3.90 -2.47
CA TYR A 148 -6.54 3.41 -1.76
C TYR A 148 -6.82 1.94 -2.08
N GLU A 149 -7.28 1.18 -1.08
CA GLU A 149 -7.74 -0.21 -1.18
C GLU A 149 -6.82 -1.07 -2.04
N SER A 150 -5.51 -1.04 -1.81
CA SER A 150 -4.51 -1.65 -2.70
C SER A 150 -3.61 -2.60 -1.94
N SER A 151 -3.09 -3.62 -2.62
CA SER A 151 -2.26 -4.66 -2.01
C SER A 151 -0.97 -4.90 -2.75
N PHE A 152 0.10 -5.07 -1.98
CA PHE A 152 1.46 -5.26 -2.46
C PHE A 152 2.02 -6.50 -1.77
N TYR A 153 2.31 -7.52 -2.57
CA TYR A 153 2.74 -8.81 -2.08
C TYR A 153 4.06 -9.22 -2.75
N GLU A 154 5.04 -9.60 -1.95
CA GLU A 154 6.39 -10.01 -2.41
C GLU A 154 7.05 -8.97 -3.35
N CYS A 155 6.75 -7.69 -3.16
CA CYS A 155 7.38 -6.64 -3.96
C CYS A 155 8.78 -6.33 -3.44
N GLY A 156 9.69 -6.09 -4.37
CA GLY A 156 11.00 -5.53 -4.10
C GLY A 156 12.12 -6.52 -3.79
N ASN A 157 13.19 -5.99 -3.21
CA ASN A 157 14.42 -6.70 -2.82
C ASN A 157 15.26 -5.80 -1.89
N LEU A 158 16.18 -6.37 -1.15
CA LEU A 158 17.03 -5.64 -0.19
C LEU A 158 18.15 -4.77 -0.82
N GLU A 159 18.22 -4.66 -2.16
CA GLU A 159 19.25 -3.87 -2.84
C GLU A 159 18.80 -2.45 -3.16
N LYS A 160 17.50 -2.26 -3.42
CA LYS A 160 16.92 -0.98 -3.85
C LYS A 160 15.88 -0.49 -2.85
N SER A 161 15.53 0.79 -2.89
CA SER A 161 14.72 1.39 -1.83
C SER A 161 13.25 1.53 -2.23
N TYR A 162 12.40 1.50 -1.21
CA TYR A 162 11.00 1.92 -1.23
C TYR A 162 10.10 0.98 -2.01
N THR A 163 9.19 0.28 -1.32
CA THR A 163 8.12 -0.47 -1.99
C THR A 163 7.20 0.47 -2.76
N ASN A 164 6.63 1.46 -2.06
CA ASN A 164 5.82 2.54 -2.61
C ASN A 164 6.41 3.88 -2.17
N HIS A 165 6.72 4.75 -3.14
CA HIS A 165 7.30 6.06 -2.94
C HIS A 165 6.30 7.14 -3.36
N LEU A 166 5.72 7.86 -2.40
CA LEU A 166 4.77 8.95 -2.63
C LEU A 166 5.40 10.26 -2.17
N TRP A 167 5.70 11.14 -3.13
CA TRP A 167 6.35 12.43 -2.90
C TRP A 167 5.52 13.58 -3.46
N TYR A 168 5.28 14.59 -2.63
CA TYR A 168 4.53 15.80 -2.94
C TYR A 168 3.04 15.56 -3.23
N GLY A 169 2.29 16.65 -3.27
CA GLY A 169 0.84 16.61 -3.46
C GLY A 169 0.06 16.50 -2.17
N ASN A 170 -1.26 16.37 -2.33
CA ASN A 170 -2.12 15.88 -1.28
C ASN A 170 -2.01 14.35 -1.23
N ILE A 171 -1.25 13.85 -0.26
CA ILE A 171 -0.98 12.42 -0.08
C ILE A 171 -2.02 11.81 0.85
N GLU A 172 -2.74 10.80 0.38
CA GLU A 172 -3.71 10.07 1.18
C GLU A 172 -3.56 8.56 0.96
N VAL A 173 -3.52 7.78 2.03
CA VAL A 173 -3.37 6.33 2.00
C VAL A 173 -4.47 5.69 2.83
N LYS A 174 -5.20 4.74 2.23
CA LYS A 174 -6.35 4.15 2.88
C LYS A 174 -6.52 2.69 2.53
N SER A 175 -6.70 1.86 3.54
CA SER A 175 -7.03 0.43 3.38
C SER A 175 -6.02 -0.33 2.52
N ILE A 176 -4.72 -0.07 2.68
CA ILE A 176 -3.69 -0.79 1.92
C ILE A 176 -3.13 -1.97 2.70
N ASN A 177 -2.66 -2.98 1.98
CA ASN A 177 -1.86 -4.05 2.54
C ASN A 177 -0.49 -4.13 1.86
N THR A 178 0.58 -4.08 2.63
CA THR A 178 1.93 -4.38 2.16
C THR A 178 2.43 -5.60 2.93
N SER A 179 2.69 -6.70 2.24
CA SER A 179 3.12 -7.94 2.89
C SER A 179 4.23 -8.68 2.16
N PHE A 180 5.18 -9.23 2.93
CA PHE A 180 6.35 -9.96 2.40
C PHE A 180 7.19 -9.14 1.41
N CYS A 181 7.07 -7.81 1.46
CA CYS A 181 7.86 -6.92 0.63
C CYS A 181 9.25 -6.75 1.22
N GLU A 182 10.21 -6.52 0.33
CA GLU A 182 11.60 -6.26 0.68
C GLU A 182 12.07 -4.94 0.09
N ALA A 183 12.87 -4.19 0.84
CA ALA A 183 13.56 -3.00 0.35
C ALA A 183 14.86 -2.76 1.12
N ASP A 184 15.82 -2.06 0.54
CA ASP A 184 16.98 -1.57 1.27
C ASP A 184 16.51 -0.63 2.39
N TYR A 185 15.85 0.49 2.05
CA TYR A 185 15.51 1.51 3.04
C TYR A 185 14.15 1.30 3.72
N ASP A 186 13.04 1.39 2.99
CA ASP A 186 11.67 1.24 3.51
C ASP A 186 10.87 0.21 2.70
N SER A 187 10.38 -0.83 3.37
CA SER A 187 9.65 -1.95 2.77
C SER A 187 8.13 -1.81 2.84
N GLY A 188 7.62 -0.87 3.65
CA GLY A 188 6.19 -0.62 3.83
C GLY A 188 5.67 0.47 2.90
N ILE A 189 5.94 1.73 3.25
CA ILE A 189 5.61 2.91 2.45
C ILE A 189 6.43 4.13 2.87
N LEU A 190 6.91 4.89 1.89
CA LEU A 190 7.50 6.21 2.10
C LEU A 190 6.51 7.31 1.70
N LEU A 191 6.28 8.25 2.62
CA LEU A 191 5.53 9.49 2.39
C LEU A 191 6.44 10.70 2.62
N SER A 192 6.48 11.64 1.66
CA SER A 192 7.41 12.76 1.71
C SER A 192 6.80 14.07 1.24
N VAL A 193 6.94 15.11 2.06
CA VAL A 193 6.56 16.50 1.78
C VAL A 193 5.13 16.68 1.25
N PRO A 194 4.08 16.22 1.98
CA PRO A 194 2.70 16.50 1.60
C PRO A 194 2.36 17.98 1.78
N THR A 195 1.47 18.51 0.94
CA THR A 195 0.99 19.90 1.04
C THR A 195 -0.09 20.11 2.10
N SER A 196 -0.69 19.02 2.57
CA SER A 196 -1.71 19.00 3.62
C SER A 196 -1.41 17.90 4.65
N LEU A 197 -2.25 17.79 5.68
CA LEU A 197 -2.23 16.62 6.56
C LEU A 197 -2.43 15.36 5.71
N SER A 198 -1.49 14.42 5.80
CA SER A 198 -1.56 13.14 5.10
C SER A 198 -2.09 12.07 6.05
N ASN A 199 -3.19 11.39 5.67
CA ASN A 199 -3.74 10.32 6.48
C ASN A 199 -3.33 8.95 5.94
N VAL A 200 -2.99 8.05 6.85
CA VAL A 200 -2.81 6.62 6.62
C VAL A 200 -3.82 5.90 7.50
N THR A 201 -4.84 5.31 6.90
CA THR A 201 -5.94 4.72 7.66
C THR A 201 -6.21 3.28 7.26
N TYR A 202 -6.63 2.46 8.22
CA TYR A 202 -7.08 1.08 7.99
C TYR A 202 -6.05 0.22 7.23
N SER A 203 -4.75 0.50 7.36
CA SER A 203 -3.71 -0.11 6.53
C SER A 203 -2.91 -1.14 7.31
N SER A 204 -2.32 -2.11 6.62
CA SER A 204 -1.50 -3.17 7.20
C SER A 204 -0.14 -3.28 6.52
N PHE A 205 0.91 -3.34 7.33
CA PHE A 205 2.29 -3.52 6.93
C PHE A 205 2.82 -4.74 7.69
N CYS A 206 2.85 -5.89 7.02
CA CYS A 206 2.98 -7.19 7.67
C CYS A 206 4.12 -8.01 7.07
N ASN A 207 4.94 -8.66 7.89
CA ASN A 207 5.97 -9.60 7.42
C ASN A 207 6.93 -8.99 6.38
N THR A 208 7.10 -7.66 6.37
CA THR A 208 8.02 -6.99 5.44
C THR A 208 9.42 -6.93 6.04
N THR A 209 10.43 -6.89 5.17
CA THR A 209 11.82 -6.86 5.58
C THR A 209 12.55 -5.69 4.94
N SER A 210 13.33 -4.96 5.73
CA SER A 210 14.23 -3.94 5.20
C SER A 210 15.62 -3.97 5.84
N ASN A 211 16.56 -3.23 5.26
CA ASN A 211 17.82 -2.96 5.94
C ASN A 211 17.71 -1.82 6.96
N TYR A 212 16.87 -0.80 6.73
CA TYR A 212 16.83 0.42 7.56
C TYR A 212 15.54 0.66 8.37
N THR A 213 14.38 0.79 7.74
CA THR A 213 13.09 1.14 8.38
C THR A 213 11.92 0.43 7.68
N ILE A 214 10.74 0.37 8.29
CA ILE A 214 9.54 -0.21 7.66
C ILE A 214 8.59 0.86 7.15
N LEU A 215 8.50 1.97 7.88
CA LEU A 215 7.69 3.14 7.54
C LEU A 215 8.57 4.40 7.60
N GLU A 216 8.56 5.21 6.54
CA GLU A 216 9.35 6.43 6.41
C GLU A 216 8.48 7.67 6.13
N LEU A 217 8.60 8.67 6.99
CA LEU A 217 7.84 9.93 6.91
C LEU A 217 8.76 11.16 6.91
N ASN A 218 8.78 11.89 5.81
CA ASN A 218 9.67 13.03 5.63
C ASN A 218 8.92 14.37 5.57
N ARG A 219 9.34 15.33 6.38
CA ARG A 219 8.99 16.77 6.30
C ARG A 219 7.50 17.04 6.06
N GLY A 220 6.64 16.58 6.94
CA GLY A 220 5.20 16.74 6.79
C GLY A 220 4.41 16.53 8.07
N ASN A 221 3.09 16.67 7.97
CA ASN A 221 2.15 16.34 9.03
C ASN A 221 1.42 15.05 8.64
N TYR A 222 1.43 14.07 9.52
CA TYR A 222 0.91 12.73 9.25
C TYR A 222 -0.02 12.25 10.36
N ASN A 223 -1.05 11.53 9.97
CA ASN A 223 -1.98 10.89 10.88
C ASN A 223 -2.14 9.41 10.51
N PHE A 224 -1.77 8.53 11.43
CA PHE A 224 -1.95 7.09 11.30
C PHE A 224 -3.08 6.64 12.22
N ASN A 225 -4.12 6.02 11.66
CA ASN A 225 -5.27 5.58 12.44
C ASN A 225 -5.76 4.20 12.04
N PHE A 226 -6.04 3.32 13.01
CA PHE A 226 -6.52 1.95 12.77
C PHE A 226 -5.59 1.14 11.87
N CYS A 227 -4.28 1.23 12.08
CA CYS A 227 -3.29 0.52 11.26
C CYS A 227 -2.61 -0.63 12.02
N ASN A 228 -2.15 -1.63 11.27
CA ASN A 228 -1.37 -2.76 11.76
C ASN A 228 0.05 -2.68 11.18
N VAL A 229 1.07 -2.79 12.04
CA VAL A 229 2.49 -2.89 11.70
C VAL A 229 3.03 -4.12 12.41
N LEU A 230 3.03 -5.26 11.69
CA LEU A 230 3.14 -6.58 12.31
C LEU A 230 4.32 -7.38 11.76
N ASN A 231 5.07 -8.02 12.66
CA ASN A 231 6.08 -9.03 12.32
C ASN A 231 7.10 -8.57 11.28
N ASN A 232 7.43 -7.29 11.24
CA ASN A 232 8.40 -6.77 10.29
C ASN A 232 9.83 -6.91 10.82
N GLU A 233 10.82 -6.92 9.94
CA GLU A 233 12.24 -6.98 10.32
C GLU A 233 13.03 -5.84 9.67
N HIS A 234 13.79 -5.07 10.46
CA HIS A 234 14.80 -4.14 9.95
C HIS A 234 16.22 -4.58 10.39
N LYS A 235 17.07 -4.93 9.40
CA LYS A 235 18.26 -5.77 9.62
C LYS A 235 19.52 -5.03 10.09
N LYS A 236 19.80 -3.85 9.54
CA LYS A 236 21.12 -3.20 9.65
C LYS A 236 21.13 -1.95 10.52
N SER A 237 20.03 -1.19 10.52
CA SER A 237 19.99 0.15 11.10
C SER A 237 19.58 0.18 12.57
N ASP A 238 20.10 1.19 13.27
CA ASP A 238 19.64 1.62 14.60
C ASP A 238 18.43 2.60 14.54
N TYR A 239 17.92 2.88 13.33
CA TYR A 239 16.67 3.62 13.10
C TYR A 239 15.44 2.89 13.64
N GLY A 240 14.26 3.49 13.43
CA GLY A 240 12.99 2.95 13.88
C GLY A 240 12.39 1.94 12.91
N THR A 241 11.56 1.00 13.39
CA THR A 241 10.49 0.39 12.58
C THR A 241 9.68 1.49 11.89
N PHE A 242 9.35 2.53 12.65
CA PHE A 242 8.69 3.75 12.22
C PHE A 242 9.66 4.92 12.34
N TRP A 243 10.06 5.49 11.22
CA TRP A 243 11.03 6.59 11.17
C TRP A 243 10.39 7.86 10.61
N ALA A 244 10.54 8.95 11.36
CA ALA A 244 10.03 10.27 11.01
C ALA A 244 11.15 11.31 11.05
N HIS A 245 11.27 12.10 10.01
CA HIS A 245 12.35 13.09 9.84
C HIS A 245 11.78 14.46 9.48
N GLY A 246 11.91 15.43 10.39
CA GLY A 246 11.34 16.76 10.18
C GLY A 246 9.80 16.75 10.18
N SER A 247 9.17 15.74 10.78
CA SER A 247 7.74 15.45 10.64
C SER A 247 7.00 15.56 11.98
N THR A 248 5.74 15.97 11.95
CA THR A 248 4.81 15.87 13.08
C THR A 248 3.83 14.75 12.81
N VAL A 249 3.78 13.75 13.69
CA VAL A 249 3.05 12.51 13.47
C VAL A 249 2.12 12.26 14.65
N LEU A 250 0.87 11.98 14.35
CA LEU A 250 -0.10 11.41 15.27
C LEU A 250 -0.36 9.95 14.88
N ILE A 251 -0.22 9.04 15.84
CA ILE A 251 -0.51 7.61 15.68
C ILE A 251 -1.57 7.26 16.72
N GLU A 252 -2.77 6.90 16.27
CA GLU A 252 -3.91 6.58 17.12
C GLU A 252 -4.52 5.23 16.77
N ASN A 253 -4.95 4.46 17.78
CA ASN A 253 -5.62 3.17 17.58
C ASN A 253 -4.85 2.26 16.61
N CYS A 254 -3.53 2.13 16.77
CA CYS A 254 -2.70 1.30 15.90
C CYS A 254 -2.06 0.15 16.68
N SER A 255 -1.60 -0.85 15.94
CA SER A 255 -0.97 -2.06 16.49
C SER A 255 0.44 -2.22 15.93
N PHE A 256 1.46 -2.18 16.78
CA PHE A 256 2.88 -2.35 16.46
C PHE A 256 3.39 -3.59 17.21
N LEU A 257 3.34 -4.75 16.57
CA LEU A 257 3.51 -6.04 17.26
C LEU A 257 4.45 -6.97 16.50
N GLY A 258 5.31 -7.70 17.20
CA GLY A 258 6.21 -8.69 16.63
C GLY A 258 7.31 -8.12 15.72
N ASN A 259 7.44 -6.80 15.63
CA ASN A 259 8.49 -6.17 14.84
C ASN A 259 9.87 -6.47 15.45
N THR A 260 10.89 -6.66 14.63
CA THR A 260 12.23 -7.03 15.07
C THR A 260 13.28 -6.15 14.40
N GLY A 261 14.39 -5.95 15.11
CA GLY A 261 15.50 -5.12 14.66
C GLY A 261 16.31 -4.58 15.83
N SER A 262 17.55 -4.17 15.56
CA SER A 262 18.48 -3.68 16.60
C SER A 262 18.10 -2.29 17.11
N GLY A 263 17.51 -1.46 16.24
CA GLY A 263 17.11 -0.09 16.51
C GLY A 263 15.87 0.09 17.39
N LYS A 264 15.10 1.12 17.07
CA LYS A 264 13.96 1.64 17.83
C LYS A 264 12.64 1.17 17.21
N GLU A 265 11.53 1.28 17.94
CA GLU A 265 10.21 1.12 17.33
C GLU A 265 9.78 2.45 16.69
N PHE A 266 9.92 3.54 17.43
CA PHE A 266 9.62 4.91 16.96
C PHE A 266 10.87 5.78 17.02
N TYR A 267 11.24 6.35 15.88
CA TYR A 267 12.44 7.16 15.73
C TYR A 267 12.09 8.52 15.11
N GLN A 268 12.14 9.58 15.91
CA GLN A 268 12.03 10.94 15.42
C GLN A 268 13.42 11.54 15.21
N LEU A 269 13.66 12.19 14.08
CA LEU A 269 14.88 12.95 13.80
C LEU A 269 14.55 14.39 13.37
N PHE A 270 15.43 15.33 13.75
CA PHE A 270 15.27 16.77 13.52
C PHE A 270 14.02 17.36 14.20
N PHE A 271 13.49 18.46 13.67
CA PHE A 271 12.30 19.12 14.18
C PHE A 271 11.05 18.24 14.01
N GLY A 272 10.01 18.50 14.80
CA GLY A 272 8.77 17.72 14.80
C GLY A 272 8.65 16.78 16.00
N SER A 273 7.70 15.84 15.94
CA SER A 273 7.40 14.90 17.02
C SER A 273 6.58 13.72 16.53
N ILE A 274 6.64 12.61 17.28
CA ILE A 274 5.71 11.48 17.16
C ILE A 274 4.87 11.42 18.44
N THR A 275 3.56 11.44 18.31
CA THR A 275 2.63 11.18 19.41
C THR A 275 1.90 9.87 19.14
N VAL A 276 2.08 8.89 20.03
CA VAL A 276 1.41 7.59 19.97
C VAL A 276 0.35 7.54 21.05
N LYS A 277 -0.90 7.30 20.68
CA LYS A 277 -2.04 7.31 21.60
C LYS A 277 -2.99 6.14 21.37
N ASP A 278 -3.56 5.63 22.46
CA ASP A 278 -4.61 4.59 22.44
C ASP A 278 -4.25 3.39 21.54
N SER A 279 -2.99 2.96 21.60
CA SER A 279 -2.39 2.00 20.66
C SER A 279 -1.80 0.79 21.39
N PHE A 280 -1.46 -0.25 20.65
CA PHE A 280 -0.84 -1.48 21.15
C PHE A 280 0.59 -1.56 20.62
N CYS A 281 1.57 -1.72 21.51
CA CYS A 281 2.96 -1.82 21.13
C CYS A 281 3.75 -2.71 22.08
N ASP A 282 4.34 -3.78 21.56
CA ASP A 282 5.10 -4.74 22.36
C ASP A 282 6.56 -4.33 22.63
N ARG A 283 7.06 -3.37 21.84
CA ARG A 283 8.43 -2.85 21.89
C ARG A 283 8.52 -1.37 22.27
N ILE A 284 7.77 -0.90 23.26
CA ILE A 284 7.76 0.54 23.58
C ILE A 284 8.81 0.99 24.60
N ILE A 285 9.11 0.18 25.62
CA ILE A 285 9.99 0.59 26.74
C ILE A 285 11.46 0.63 26.26
N GLY A 286 12.10 1.80 26.35
CA GLY A 286 13.52 2.00 25.97
C GLY A 286 13.79 2.02 24.46
N LYS A 287 12.73 1.92 23.66
CA LYS A 287 12.78 1.75 22.20
C LYS A 287 12.16 2.92 21.43
N THR A 288 12.11 4.08 22.05
CA THR A 288 11.87 5.36 21.38
C THR A 288 13.16 6.19 21.26
N TYR A 289 13.19 7.17 20.37
CA TYR A 289 14.30 8.11 20.20
C TYR A 289 13.81 9.54 19.93
N GLN A 290 14.41 10.51 20.64
CA GLN A 290 14.06 11.94 20.65
C GLN A 290 12.58 12.23 20.99
N SER A 291 11.93 13.09 20.22
CA SER A 291 10.63 13.71 20.51
C SER A 291 9.49 12.73 20.21
N VAL A 292 9.41 11.67 21.02
CA VAL A 292 8.35 10.66 20.97
C VAL A 292 7.60 10.65 22.29
N THR A 293 6.29 10.86 22.23
CA THR A 293 5.40 10.86 23.40
C THR A 293 4.35 9.77 23.26
N THR A 294 4.04 9.09 24.37
CA THR A 294 3.13 7.94 24.38
C THR A 294 2.03 8.14 25.42
N TYR A 295 0.77 7.95 25.04
CA TYR A 295 -0.40 8.09 25.91
C TYR A 295 -1.29 6.84 25.81
N ASN A 296 -1.57 6.18 26.94
CA ASN A 296 -2.41 4.97 26.96
C ASN A 296 -1.96 3.91 25.92
N VAL A 297 -0.64 3.74 25.76
CA VAL A 297 -0.09 2.69 24.90
C VAL A 297 0.11 1.43 25.72
N GLN A 298 -0.51 0.34 25.29
CA GLN A 298 -0.55 -0.91 26.04
C GLN A 298 0.41 -1.94 25.42
N ASN A 299 1.12 -2.67 26.27
CA ASN A 299 1.95 -3.82 25.88
C ASN A 299 1.13 -5.13 25.91
N ILE A 300 -0.13 -5.05 25.49
CA ILE A 300 -0.97 -6.23 25.27
C ILE A 300 -1.29 -6.30 23.78
N SER A 301 -1.49 -7.51 23.26
CA SER A 301 -1.80 -7.67 21.85
C SER A 301 -3.29 -7.45 21.61
N SER A 302 -3.58 -6.49 20.73
CA SER A 302 -4.84 -6.44 19.99
C SER A 302 -4.43 -6.13 18.56
N ILE A 303 -4.91 -6.93 17.62
CA ILE A 303 -4.68 -6.72 16.19
C ILE A 303 -6.01 -6.25 15.61
N HIS A 304 -5.99 -5.19 14.80
CA HIS A 304 -7.19 -4.74 14.13
C HIS A 304 -7.61 -5.79 13.10
N ASN A 305 -8.87 -6.23 13.16
CA ASN A 305 -9.45 -7.06 12.10
C ASN A 305 -9.78 -6.17 10.91
N LEU A 306 -8.79 -5.98 10.05
CA LEU A 306 -8.88 -5.17 8.84
C LEU A 306 -9.10 -6.08 7.64
N SER A 307 -9.78 -5.52 6.66
CA SER A 307 -10.28 -6.19 5.47
C SER A 307 -9.60 -5.48 4.30
N HIS A 308 -8.63 -6.14 3.65
CA HIS A 308 -7.86 -5.54 2.54
C HIS A 308 -8.18 -6.12 1.16
N PHE A 309 -8.03 -5.29 0.12
CA PHE A 309 -8.23 -5.72 -1.27
C PHE A 309 -7.31 -6.89 -1.61
N SER A 310 -7.87 -8.09 -1.76
CA SER A 310 -7.11 -9.28 -2.14
C SER A 310 -7.41 -9.63 -3.59
N SER A 311 -6.40 -10.12 -4.30
CA SER A 311 -6.59 -10.82 -5.57
C SER A 311 -5.87 -12.16 -5.52
N TYR A 312 -6.05 -13.03 -6.53
CA TYR A 312 -5.39 -14.34 -6.57
C TYR A 312 -3.85 -14.28 -6.54
N LEU A 313 -3.25 -13.11 -6.83
CA LEU A 313 -1.79 -12.89 -6.78
C LEU A 313 -1.34 -11.95 -5.66
N CYS A 314 -2.25 -11.12 -5.16
CA CYS A 314 -2.01 -10.31 -3.97
C CYS A 314 -2.84 -10.90 -2.86
N GLU A 315 -2.39 -12.04 -2.35
CA GLU A 315 -2.91 -12.58 -1.10
C GLU A 315 -2.57 -11.60 0.02
N VAL A 316 -3.53 -11.39 0.89
CA VAL A 316 -3.35 -10.60 2.09
C VAL A 316 -3.61 -11.53 3.27
N ASP A 317 -2.77 -11.45 4.31
CA ASP A 317 -2.90 -12.33 5.49
C ASP A 317 -4.27 -12.18 6.19
N TYR A 318 -4.94 -11.05 5.98
CA TYR A 318 -6.30 -10.75 6.46
C TYR A 318 -7.17 -10.19 5.31
N PRO A 319 -7.82 -11.07 4.50
CA PRO A 319 -8.54 -10.65 3.30
C PRO A 319 -9.86 -9.95 3.59
N ILE A 320 -10.28 -9.08 2.66
CA ILE A 320 -11.71 -8.78 2.52
C ILE A 320 -12.43 -10.10 2.29
N LEU A 321 -13.16 -10.53 3.32
CA LEU A 321 -14.23 -11.50 3.16
C LEU A 321 -15.46 -10.69 2.74
N ASP A 322 -15.82 -10.77 1.46
CA ASP A 322 -17.10 -10.27 0.97
C ASP A 322 -18.24 -11.00 1.71
N LEU A 323 -18.73 -10.37 2.79
CA LEU A 323 -19.78 -10.91 3.64
C LEU A 323 -21.19 -10.79 3.03
N GLU A 324 -21.28 -10.49 1.73
CA GLU A 324 -22.53 -10.58 0.95
C GLU A 324 -22.54 -11.63 -0.17
N ILE A 325 -21.64 -12.63 -0.14
CA ILE A 325 -22.04 -13.96 -0.63
C ILE A 325 -22.95 -14.58 0.42
N LYS A 326 -24.22 -14.13 0.43
CA LYS A 326 -25.31 -14.76 1.16
C LYS A 326 -25.30 -16.25 0.84
N LYS A 327 -24.87 -17.08 1.80
CA LYS A 327 -25.51 -18.31 2.28
C LYS A 327 -26.33 -19.14 1.28
N ASN A 328 -25.91 -19.20 0.03
CA ASN A 328 -26.36 -20.14 -0.99
C ASN A 328 -25.07 -20.72 -1.54
N ILE A 329 -24.81 -21.94 -1.11
CA ILE A 329 -23.86 -22.93 -1.63
C ILE A 329 -23.25 -22.49 -2.98
N ILE A 330 -22.08 -21.86 -2.93
CA ILE A 330 -21.19 -21.74 -4.08
C ILE A 330 -20.10 -22.77 -3.83
N THR A 331 -20.18 -23.87 -4.56
CA THR A 331 -19.16 -24.93 -4.51
C THR A 331 -17.86 -24.40 -5.13
N TYR A 332 -16.73 -25.00 -4.74
CA TYR A 332 -15.38 -24.66 -5.22
C TYR A 332 -15.29 -24.52 -6.76
N ASP A 333 -16.16 -25.22 -7.49
CA ASP A 333 -16.28 -25.17 -8.94
C ASP A 333 -16.73 -23.81 -9.50
N GLU A 334 -17.47 -22.99 -8.74
CA GLU A 334 -17.97 -21.69 -9.21
C GLU A 334 -16.96 -20.54 -9.02
N ILE A 335 -16.05 -20.64 -8.04
CA ILE A 335 -14.88 -19.72 -7.95
C ILE A 335 -13.94 -19.99 -9.13
N VAL A 336 -13.72 -21.26 -9.45
CA VAL A 336 -13.02 -21.63 -10.68
C VAL A 336 -13.81 -21.13 -11.89
N TYR A 337 -15.15 -21.22 -11.92
CA TYR A 337 -15.95 -20.76 -13.05
C TYR A 337 -15.91 -19.24 -13.26
N HIS A 338 -15.97 -18.41 -12.21
CA HIS A 338 -15.97 -16.94 -12.36
C HIS A 338 -14.62 -16.40 -12.86
N TYR A 339 -13.51 -16.97 -12.37
CA TYR A 339 -12.16 -16.59 -12.81
C TYR A 339 -11.72 -17.30 -14.10
N SER A 340 -12.16 -18.54 -14.35
CA SER A 340 -11.95 -19.23 -15.63
C SER A 340 -12.79 -18.63 -16.75
N TYR A 341 -13.99 -18.12 -16.48
CA TYR A 341 -14.82 -17.47 -17.49
C TYR A 341 -14.19 -16.16 -17.97
N HIS A 342 -13.57 -15.38 -17.07
CA HIS A 342 -12.80 -14.19 -17.47
C HIS A 342 -11.51 -14.54 -18.23
N PHE A 343 -10.79 -15.59 -17.82
CA PHE A 343 -9.62 -16.08 -18.55
C PHE A 343 -9.98 -16.63 -19.94
N ILE A 344 -11.06 -17.42 -20.05
CA ILE A 344 -11.55 -18.01 -21.31
C ILE A 344 -12.15 -16.93 -22.22
N THR A 345 -12.89 -15.95 -21.71
CA THR A 345 -13.41 -14.85 -22.56
C THR A 345 -12.29 -13.95 -23.08
N SER A 346 -11.26 -13.65 -22.30
CA SER A 346 -10.06 -12.95 -22.80
C SER A 346 -9.28 -13.79 -23.82
N LEU A 347 -9.19 -15.11 -23.64
CA LEU A 347 -8.54 -16.01 -24.59
C LEU A 347 -9.35 -16.15 -25.91
N CYS A 348 -10.68 -16.23 -25.82
CA CYS A 348 -11.57 -16.29 -26.99
C CYS A 348 -11.59 -14.96 -27.77
N ILE A 349 -11.54 -13.80 -27.11
CA ILE A 349 -11.42 -12.50 -27.79
C ILE A 349 -10.06 -12.37 -28.51
N SER A 350 -9.00 -12.95 -27.95
CA SER A 350 -7.68 -13.01 -28.61
C SER A 350 -7.65 -13.97 -29.81
N LEU A 351 -8.49 -15.01 -29.83
CA LEU A 351 -8.51 -16.02 -30.89
C LEU A 351 -9.47 -15.67 -32.04
N VAL A 352 -10.49 -14.84 -31.80
CA VAL A 352 -11.43 -14.36 -32.83
C VAL A 352 -10.91 -13.13 -33.58
N ASN A 353 -9.90 -12.43 -33.05
CA ASN A 353 -9.28 -11.26 -33.67
C ASN A 353 -7.92 -11.55 -34.36
N LYS A 354 -7.63 -12.83 -34.64
CA LYS A 354 -6.63 -13.29 -35.60
C LYS A 354 -7.34 -13.97 -36.74
#